data_AF-J2UFA9-F1
#
_entry.id   AF-J2UFA9-F1
#
_cell.length_a   1.000
_cell.length_b   1.000
_cell.length_c   1.000
_cell.angle_alpha   90.00
_cell.angle_beta   90.00
_cell.angle_gamma   90.00
#
_symmetry.space_group_name_H-M   'P 1'
#
loop_
_entity.id
_entity.type
_entity.pdbx_description
1 polymer ?
#
loop_
_entity_poly.entity_id
_entity_poly.type
_entity_poly.pdbx_seq_one_letter_code
_entity_poly.pdbx_strand_id
1 'polypeptide(L)' 'MLYSKTCIGGMVTAPHHLAAQAGAAVLREGGNAVEAMVAAAA' A
#
# COMPACT_ATOMS: atom_id res chain seq x y z
N MET A 1 22.52 10.62 6.15
CA MET A 1 21.50 9.98 7.01
C MET A 1 20.33 9.54 6.15
N LEU A 2 19.91 8.27 6.26
CA LEU A 2 18.74 7.73 5.54
C LEU A 2 17.54 7.70 6.50
N TYR A 3 16.38 8.16 6.04
CA TYR A 3 15.13 8.12 6.80
C TYR A 3 14.21 7.04 6.22
N SER A 4 13.82 6.06 7.03
CA SER A 4 12.83 5.07 6.64
C SER A 4 11.43 5.53 7.02
N LYS A 5 10.45 5.24 6.18
CA LYS A 5 9.04 5.35 6.55
C LYS A 5 8.66 4.16 7.43
N THR A 6 7.81 4.41 8.42
CA THR A 6 7.24 3.39 9.30
C THR A 6 5.72 3.52 9.31
N CYS A 7 5.02 2.42 9.61
CA CYS A 7 3.57 2.39 9.73
C CYS A 7 3.12 1.25 10.65
N ILE A 8 1.87 1.30 11.08
CA ILE A 8 1.18 0.21 11.79
C ILE A 8 0.06 -0.28 10.86
N GLY A 9 -0.12 -1.60 10.74
CA GLY A 9 -1.20 -2.20 9.94
C GLY A 9 -0.86 -2.55 8.49
N GLY A 10 0.21 -1.97 7.93
CA GLY A 10 0.73 -2.34 6.59
C GLY A 10 1.16 -1.13 5.75
N MET A 11 2.04 -1.35 4.78
CA MET A 11 2.55 -0.32 3.87
C MET A 11 2.43 -0.78 2.41
N VAL A 12 2.06 0.14 1.53
CA VAL A 12 2.13 -0.03 0.08
C VAL A 12 2.95 1.11 -0.51
N THR A 13 3.88 0.77 -1.40
CA THR A 13 4.69 1.75 -2.14
C THR A 13 4.53 1.51 -3.62
N ALA A 14 4.32 2.58 -4.40
CA ALA A 14 4.23 2.51 -5.85
C ALA A 14 4.78 3.80 -6.47
N PRO A 15 5.23 3.79 -7.74
CA PRO A 15 5.72 4.99 -8.43
C PRO A 15 4.65 6.08 -8.59
N HIS A 16 3.37 5.70 -8.68
CA HIS A 16 2.24 6.61 -8.74
C HIS A 16 1.46 6.61 -7.43
N HIS A 17 1.14 7.80 -6.94
CA HIS A 17 0.47 7.98 -5.65
C HIS A 17 -0.92 7.31 -5.63
N LEU A 18 -1.62 7.26 -6.78
CA LEU A 18 -2.94 6.62 -6.88
C LEU A 18 -2.88 5.11 -6.64
N ALA A 19 -1.87 4.38 -7.14
CA ALA A 19 -1.75 2.95 -6.83
C ALA A 19 -1.39 2.70 -5.38
N ALA A 20 -0.48 3.50 -4.83
CA ALA A 20 -0.13 3.39 -3.42
C ALA A 20 -1.37 3.63 -2.55
N GLN A 21 -2.25 4.56 -2.93
CA GLN A 21 -3.52 4.80 -2.28
C GLN A 21 -4.51 3.64 -2.48
N ALA A 22 -4.63 3.09 -3.69
CA ALA A 22 -5.52 1.97 -4.00
C ALA A 22 -5.18 0.72 -3.18
N GLY A 23 -3.91 0.29 -3.19
CA GLY A 23 -3.48 -0.84 -2.36
C GLY A 23 -3.61 -0.56 -0.86
N ALA A 24 -3.32 0.67 -0.41
CA ALA A 24 -3.50 1.05 0.99
C ALA A 24 -4.98 1.12 1.41
N ALA A 25 -5.92 1.34 0.48
CA ALA A 25 -7.35 1.27 0.76
C ALA A 25 -7.77 -0.18 1.05
N VAL A 26 -7.32 -1.14 0.25
CA VAL A 26 -7.57 -2.58 0.48
C VAL A 26 -7.06 -3.04 1.83
N LEU A 27 -5.83 -2.66 2.22
CA LEU A 27 -5.31 -3.00 3.55
C LEU A 27 -6.13 -2.38 4.69
N ARG A 28 -6.65 -1.15 4.51
CA ARG A 28 -7.51 -0.48 5.50
C ARG A 28 -8.88 -1.15 5.63
N GLU A 29 -9.39 -1.73 4.56
CA GLU A 29 -10.63 -2.49 4.53
C GLU A 29 -10.46 -3.91 5.12
N GLY A 30 -9.24 -4.30 5.49
CA GLY A 30 -8.92 -5.61 6.07
C GLY A 30 -8.56 -6.67 5.02
N GLY A 31 -8.36 -6.28 3.76
CA GLY A 31 -7.87 -7.15 2.70
C GLY A 31 -6.39 -7.53 2.89
N ASN A 32 -5.97 -8.58 2.20
CA ASN A 32 -4.62 -9.13 2.33
C ASN A 32 -3.60 -8.45 1.40
N ALA A 33 -2.32 -8.82 1.57
CA ALA A 33 -1.22 -8.23 0.80
C ALA A 33 -1.29 -8.51 -0.71
N VAL A 34 -1.86 -9.66 -1.12
CA VAL A 34 -2.03 -10.01 -2.54
C VAL A 34 -3.11 -9.15 -3.17
N GLU A 35 -4.26 -9.00 -2.49
CA GLU A 35 -5.35 -8.12 -2.94
C GLU A 35 -4.88 -6.66 -3.04
N ALA A 36 -4.13 -6.19 -2.05
CA ALA A 36 -3.54 -4.86 -2.06
C ALA A 36 -2.56 -4.64 -3.23
N MET A 37 -1.78 -5.67 -3.60
CA MET A 37 -0.87 -5.61 -4.75
C MET A 37 -1.63 -5.59 -6.08
N VAL A 38 -2.70 -6.39 -6.21
CA VAL A 38 -3.57 -6.38 -7.39
C VAL A 38 -4.24 -5.01 -7.56
N ALA A 39 -4.75 -4.42 -6.48
CA ALA A 39 -5.33 -3.08 -6.51
C ALA A 39 -4.32 -1.97 -6.85
N ALA A 40 -3.06 -2.14 -6.44
CA ALA A 40 -1.98 -1.22 -6.80
C ALA A 40 -1.49 -1.39 -8.26
N ALA A 41 -1.80 -2.51 -8.91
CA ALA A 41 -1.42 -2.77 -10.31
C ALA A 41 -2.51 -2.40 -11.33
N ALA A 42 -3.73 -2.14 -10.86
CA ALA A 42 -4.85 -1.63 -11.67
C ALA A 42 -4.63 -0.16 -12.06
#